data_AF-A0A432GVV7-F1
#
_entry.id   AF-A0A432GVV7-F1
#
_cell.length_a   1.000
_cell.length_b   1.000
_cell.length_c   1.000
_cell.angle_alpha   90.00
_cell.angle_beta   90.00
_cell.angle_gamma   90.00
#
_symmetry.space_group_name_H-M   'P 1'
#
loop_
_entity.id
_entity.type
_entity.pdbx_description
1 polymer ?
#
loop_
_entity_poly.entity_id
_entity_poly.type
_entity_poly.pdbx_seq_one_letter_code
_entity_poly.pdbx_strand_id
1 'polypeptide(L)'
;MGNLSGTEISEDILSPTITIGHSADINSSVVPEAFLTSPEATSLFENWYSKQSNPDAAAALLKNLKQLSLSPATLQAVLLFLQYQAADDLPKEFEYKTSIDSKGSFSDALPLYHRMLKVQQFPVRPKNSEQAELTLRMLLTVLGDVQLLTVFLVLQLQQLEQLDSLSPKERDETAWTALHVHAPLAGRLGIFWIKAEMEDRAFRQLEYENYQNLKKKIARKRSDRSESVEIISEKIHLILTEAGISHEVQGRYKRFYSIFQKLEKVENNFDRIQDLIGFRVLVNGIDECYAALSFIQENWTPIKNRFKDYIANPKPNGYQSLHTTVTDSQHGPLRYLRPIEIQIRTHKMHRMAEYGVAAHWLYKEKRQPSIEKKAGQIEVSLAEQSKAESHNETMPLIDLFSENIYVMTPAREIRELPQAATPVDFAYAIHTEVGNRMTGAKTNGNITRLDSSLQSGDTVEILTSPRQEPRKEWLDFVKTRHARNKIKHALHERDREVRRKEGLEMLEREFKSHGLNLNRLIREGRMEKESRLHKNQEFE
;
A
#
# COMPACT_ATOMS: atom_id res chain seq x y z
N MET A 1 50.06 -15.91 1.62
CA MET A 1 48.89 -16.58 1.01
C MET A 1 48.40 -17.62 2.00
N GLY A 2 47.42 -17.25 2.82
CA GLY A 2 46.94 -18.07 3.92
C GLY A 2 45.48 -17.74 4.20
N ASN A 3 44.68 -18.79 4.27
CA ASN A 3 43.23 -18.81 4.46
C ASN A 3 42.78 -17.99 5.67
N LEU A 4 41.83 -17.09 5.47
CA LEU A 4 40.92 -16.61 6.51
C LEU A 4 39.50 -16.88 6.02
N SER A 5 38.98 -18.04 6.42
CA SER A 5 37.56 -18.38 6.32
C SER A 5 36.75 -17.36 7.11
N GLY A 6 35.91 -16.60 6.42
CA GLY A 6 34.95 -15.68 7.01
C GLY A 6 34.02 -16.46 7.94
N THR A 7 34.04 -16.11 9.21
CA THR A 7 33.01 -16.50 10.17
C THR A 7 31.74 -15.76 9.77
N GLU A 8 30.82 -16.47 9.10
CA GLU A 8 29.45 -16.04 8.94
C GLU A 8 28.81 -15.93 10.32
N ILE A 9 28.65 -14.68 10.78
CA ILE A 9 27.96 -14.36 12.02
C ILE A 9 26.46 -14.46 11.72
N SER A 10 25.81 -15.40 12.41
CA SER A 10 24.40 -15.80 12.31
C SER A 10 23.40 -14.63 12.21
N GLU A 11 22.32 -14.86 11.46
CA GLU A 11 21.26 -13.88 11.12
C GLU A 11 20.32 -13.49 12.29
N ASP A 12 20.52 -14.05 13.49
CA ASP A 12 19.67 -13.85 14.68
C ASP A 12 19.83 -12.50 15.40
N ILE A 13 20.49 -11.51 14.79
CA ILE A 13 21.00 -10.35 15.53
C ILE A 13 19.90 -9.37 15.97
N LEU A 14 18.68 -9.40 15.40
CA LEU A 14 17.56 -8.52 15.79
C LEU A 14 16.17 -9.15 15.55
N SER A 15 15.93 -10.35 16.07
CA SER A 15 14.56 -10.78 16.37
C SER A 15 13.94 -9.81 17.40
N PRO A 16 12.72 -9.27 17.19
CA PRO A 16 12.15 -8.23 18.04
C PRO A 16 11.72 -8.70 19.44
N THR A 17 11.89 -9.98 19.76
CA THR A 17 11.56 -10.58 21.05
C THR A 17 12.66 -11.59 21.42
N ILE A 18 13.37 -11.36 22.52
CA ILE A 18 14.24 -12.37 23.13
C ILE A 18 13.35 -13.20 24.06
N THR A 19 13.00 -14.41 23.63
CA THR A 19 12.43 -15.45 24.51
C THR A 19 13.43 -16.59 24.59
N ILE A 20 13.86 -16.92 25.81
CA ILE A 20 14.84 -17.96 26.11
C ILE A 20 14.16 -19.33 26.09
N GLY A 21 14.63 -20.22 25.21
CA GLY A 21 14.71 -21.68 25.36
C GLY A 21 13.43 -22.54 25.47
N HIS A 22 13.17 -23.36 24.44
CA HIS A 22 13.28 -24.83 24.54
C HIS A 22 13.13 -25.49 23.16
N SER A 23 14.06 -26.40 22.86
CA SER A 23 14.01 -27.32 21.71
C SER A 23 12.86 -28.32 21.90
N ALA A 24 12.01 -28.48 20.90
CA ALA A 24 11.06 -29.58 20.83
C ALA A 24 10.85 -30.03 19.38
N ASP A 25 11.39 -31.20 19.10
CA ASP A 25 10.92 -32.25 18.19
C ASP A 25 10.21 -31.84 16.88
N ILE A 26 10.97 -32.00 15.81
CA ILE A 26 10.51 -32.10 14.43
C ILE A 26 9.87 -33.48 14.27
N ASN A 27 8.55 -33.62 14.46
CA ASN A 27 7.73 -34.62 13.78
C ASN A 27 6.22 -34.44 14.04
N SER A 28 5.43 -34.52 12.96
CA SER A 28 3.97 -34.78 12.87
C SER A 28 2.90 -33.66 12.89
N SER A 29 3.21 -32.35 12.87
CA SER A 29 2.15 -31.30 12.85
C SER A 29 2.40 -30.08 11.93
N VAL A 30 3.08 -30.28 10.80
CA VAL A 30 3.40 -29.15 9.88
C VAL A 30 2.17 -28.64 9.13
N VAL A 31 1.12 -29.45 8.98
CA VAL A 31 -0.11 -29.01 8.31
C VAL A 31 -1.03 -28.36 9.34
N PRO A 32 -1.29 -27.04 9.26
CA PRO A 32 -2.29 -26.46 10.14
C PRO A 32 -3.65 -27.00 9.73
N GLU A 33 -4.44 -27.54 10.67
CA GLU A 33 -5.83 -27.97 10.45
C GLU A 33 -6.67 -26.92 9.69
N ALA A 34 -6.29 -25.64 9.80
CA ALA A 34 -6.84 -24.52 9.03
C ALA A 34 -6.75 -24.68 7.50
N PHE A 35 -5.70 -25.32 6.95
CA PHE A 35 -5.53 -25.52 5.50
C PHE A 35 -6.32 -26.73 4.98
N LEU A 36 -6.80 -27.62 5.86
CA LEU A 36 -7.40 -28.91 5.52
C LEU A 36 -8.92 -28.87 5.68
N THR A 37 -9.57 -27.97 4.95
CA THR A 37 -11.04 -27.80 5.00
C THR A 37 -11.80 -28.79 4.13
N SER A 38 -11.16 -29.37 3.11
CA SER A 38 -11.73 -30.41 2.25
C SER A 38 -10.64 -31.38 1.77
N PRO A 39 -10.98 -32.65 1.45
CA PRO A 39 -10.02 -33.62 0.90
C PRO A 39 -9.31 -33.14 -0.37
N GLU A 40 -9.99 -32.30 -1.16
CA GLU A 40 -9.46 -31.69 -2.38
C GLU A 40 -8.40 -30.63 -2.05
N ALA A 41 -8.63 -29.80 -1.03
CA ALA A 41 -7.64 -28.83 -0.54
C ALA A 41 -6.41 -29.52 0.07
N THR A 42 -6.61 -30.63 0.78
CA THR A 42 -5.51 -31.48 1.29
C THR A 42 -4.61 -31.97 0.16
N SER A 43 -5.21 -32.51 -0.91
CA SER A 43 -4.46 -33.01 -2.07
C SER A 43 -3.68 -31.92 -2.79
N LEU A 44 -4.27 -30.72 -2.95
CA LEU A 44 -3.57 -29.55 -3.52
C LEU A 44 -2.37 -29.14 -2.65
N PHE A 45 -2.56 -29.07 -1.33
CA PHE A 45 -1.49 -28.73 -0.40
C PHE A 45 -0.33 -29.73 -0.47
N GLU A 46 -0.61 -31.03 -0.44
CA GLU A 46 0.41 -32.08 -0.52
C GLU A 46 1.19 -32.02 -1.85
N ASN A 47 0.49 -31.78 -2.95
CA ASN A 47 1.11 -31.62 -4.27
C ASN A 47 2.01 -30.38 -4.32
N TRP A 48 1.56 -29.24 -3.80
CA TRP A 48 2.38 -28.04 -3.72
C TRP A 48 3.61 -28.24 -2.80
N TYR A 49 3.42 -28.82 -1.62
CA TYR A 49 4.47 -29.01 -0.61
C TYR A 49 5.56 -29.97 -1.10
N SER A 50 5.17 -31.07 -1.76
CA SER A 50 6.12 -32.03 -2.33
C SER A 50 7.00 -31.45 -3.46
N LYS A 51 6.56 -30.37 -4.11
CA LYS A 51 7.32 -29.68 -5.17
C LYS A 51 8.27 -28.60 -4.65
N GLN A 52 8.25 -28.27 -3.36
CA GLN A 52 9.09 -27.20 -2.82
C GLN A 52 10.55 -27.64 -2.71
N SER A 53 11.44 -26.91 -3.39
CA SER A 53 12.88 -27.17 -3.35
C SER A 53 13.53 -26.74 -2.04
N ASN A 54 12.91 -25.82 -1.29
CA ASN A 54 13.38 -25.34 0.01
C ASN A 54 12.30 -25.53 1.09
N PRO A 55 12.41 -26.58 1.93
CA PRO A 55 11.41 -26.88 2.96
C PRO A 55 11.35 -25.83 4.08
N ASP A 56 12.47 -25.17 4.40
CA ASP A 56 12.51 -24.15 5.45
C ASP A 56 11.75 -22.89 5.03
N ALA A 57 11.91 -22.48 3.78
CA ALA A 57 11.15 -21.36 3.22
C ALA A 57 9.64 -21.67 3.14
N ALA A 58 9.28 -22.90 2.78
CA ALA A 58 7.88 -23.33 2.79
C ALA A 58 7.29 -23.33 4.21
N ALA A 59 8.05 -23.81 5.20
CA ALA A 59 7.64 -23.78 6.61
C ALA A 59 7.50 -22.33 7.14
N ALA A 60 8.41 -21.43 6.77
CA ALA A 60 8.33 -20.01 7.11
C ALA A 60 7.08 -19.34 6.53
N LEU A 61 6.77 -19.59 5.26
CA LEU A 61 5.53 -19.12 4.62
C LEU A 61 4.30 -19.60 5.37
N LEU A 62 4.21 -20.90 5.67
CA LEU A 62 3.07 -21.48 6.39
C LEU A 62 2.94 -20.92 7.80
N LYS A 63 4.06 -20.69 8.49
CA LYS A 63 4.07 -20.04 9.80
C LYS A 63 3.53 -18.62 9.73
N ASN A 64 3.92 -17.85 8.71
CA ASN A 64 3.44 -16.48 8.51
C ASN A 64 1.95 -16.46 8.17
N LEU A 65 1.48 -17.34 7.27
CA LEU A 65 0.07 -17.46 6.91
C LEU A 65 -0.81 -17.91 8.09
N LYS A 66 -0.33 -18.84 8.93
CA LYS A 66 -1.04 -19.31 10.13
C LYS A 66 -1.32 -18.19 11.12
N GLN A 67 -0.44 -17.19 11.21
CA GLN A 67 -0.63 -16.04 12.09
C GLN A 67 -1.76 -15.11 11.63
N LEU A 68 -2.20 -15.21 10.38
CA LEU A 68 -3.15 -14.28 9.76
C LEU A 68 -4.61 -14.68 9.92
N SER A 69 -4.90 -15.86 10.48
CA SER A 69 -6.27 -16.38 10.69
C SER A 69 -7.19 -16.14 9.50
N LEU A 70 -6.78 -16.71 8.37
CA LEU A 70 -7.42 -16.56 7.07
C LEU A 70 -8.71 -17.39 7.01
N SER A 71 -9.71 -16.89 6.27
CA SER A 71 -10.92 -17.67 6.01
C SER A 71 -10.62 -18.90 5.14
N PRO A 72 -11.46 -19.95 5.18
CA PRO A 72 -11.33 -21.12 4.31
C PRO A 72 -11.20 -20.76 2.82
N ALA A 73 -12.02 -19.82 2.32
CA ALA A 73 -12.00 -19.39 0.92
C ALA A 73 -10.68 -18.69 0.56
N THR A 74 -10.16 -17.84 1.44
CA THR A 74 -8.86 -17.18 1.23
C THR A 74 -7.72 -18.20 1.23
N LEU A 75 -7.74 -19.17 2.14
CA LEU A 75 -6.72 -20.23 2.18
C LEU A 75 -6.72 -21.07 0.90
N GLN A 76 -7.89 -21.48 0.43
CA GLN A 76 -8.04 -22.20 -0.83
C GLN A 76 -7.54 -21.38 -2.03
N ALA A 77 -7.86 -20.08 -2.08
CA ALA A 77 -7.38 -19.19 -3.13
C ALA A 77 -5.85 -19.07 -3.13
N VAL A 78 -5.23 -19.02 -1.94
CA VAL A 78 -3.78 -19.00 -1.78
C VAL A 78 -3.15 -20.29 -2.28
N LEU A 79 -3.72 -21.45 -1.94
CA LEU A 79 -3.21 -22.74 -2.42
C LEU A 79 -3.28 -22.82 -3.95
N LEU A 80 -4.40 -22.40 -4.55
CA LEU A 80 -4.52 -22.32 -6.00
C LEU A 80 -3.46 -21.41 -6.60
N PHE A 81 -3.25 -20.22 -6.01
CA PHE A 81 -2.24 -19.26 -6.49
C PHE A 81 -0.80 -19.77 -6.37
N LEU A 82 -0.48 -20.46 -5.28
CA LEU A 82 0.84 -21.03 -5.06
C LEU A 82 1.15 -22.17 -6.04
N GLN A 83 0.14 -22.89 -6.50
CA GLN A 83 0.27 -24.01 -7.43
C GLN A 83 0.16 -23.59 -8.91
N TYR A 84 -0.69 -22.60 -9.20
CA TYR A 84 -1.04 -22.15 -10.53
C TYR A 84 -0.86 -20.64 -10.61
N GLN A 85 0.25 -20.21 -11.23
CA GLN A 85 0.59 -18.79 -11.37
C GLN A 85 0.18 -18.23 -12.74
N ALA A 86 -0.34 -19.05 -13.66
CA ALA A 86 -0.99 -18.60 -14.87
C ALA A 86 -2.44 -19.06 -14.90
N ALA A 87 -3.32 -18.22 -15.47
CA ALA A 87 -4.73 -18.55 -15.64
C ALA A 87 -4.92 -19.83 -16.48
N ASP A 88 -4.08 -20.01 -17.50
CA ASP A 88 -4.10 -21.17 -18.40
C ASP A 88 -3.64 -22.47 -17.74
N ASP A 89 -2.93 -22.39 -16.61
CA ASP A 89 -2.45 -23.56 -15.87
C ASP A 89 -3.54 -24.16 -14.96
N LEU A 90 -4.65 -23.44 -14.74
CA LEU A 90 -5.72 -23.90 -13.87
C LEU A 90 -6.47 -25.07 -14.54
N PRO A 91 -6.60 -26.23 -13.87
CA PRO A 91 -7.35 -27.35 -14.44
C PRO A 91 -8.83 -27.00 -14.66
N LYS A 92 -9.36 -27.34 -15.84
CA LYS A 92 -10.76 -27.08 -16.24
C LYS A 92 -11.80 -27.65 -15.26
N GLU A 93 -11.43 -28.63 -14.44
CA GLU A 93 -12.29 -29.20 -13.40
C GLU A 93 -12.68 -28.18 -12.32
N PHE A 94 -11.80 -27.22 -12.01
CA PHE A 94 -12.10 -26.13 -11.08
C PHE A 94 -13.05 -25.10 -11.71
N GLU A 95 -12.98 -24.89 -13.03
CA GLU A 95 -13.91 -24.02 -13.76
C GLU A 95 -15.29 -24.69 -13.94
N TYR A 96 -15.34 -25.96 -14.34
CA TYR A 96 -16.60 -26.67 -14.65
C TYR A 96 -17.47 -26.95 -13.41
N LYS A 97 -16.86 -27.27 -12.25
CA LYS A 97 -17.60 -27.54 -11.00
C LYS A 97 -18.44 -26.35 -10.51
N THR A 98 -18.21 -25.14 -11.00
CA THR A 98 -19.01 -23.94 -10.66
C THR A 98 -20.30 -23.80 -11.48
N SER A 99 -20.37 -24.39 -12.67
CA SER A 99 -21.49 -24.20 -13.60
C SER A 99 -22.69 -25.12 -13.32
N ILE A 100 -22.46 -26.25 -12.63
CA ILE A 100 -23.47 -27.30 -12.41
C ILE A 100 -23.81 -27.46 -10.92
N ASP A 101 -22.89 -27.17 -9.99
CA ASP A 101 -23.12 -27.24 -8.56
C ASP A 101 -22.86 -25.87 -7.89
N SER A 102 -23.93 -25.23 -7.44
CA SER A 102 -23.90 -23.98 -6.65
C SER A 102 -23.27 -24.13 -5.25
N LYS A 103 -22.57 -25.25 -4.99
CA LYS A 103 -21.90 -25.61 -3.74
C LYS A 103 -20.55 -26.31 -3.94
N GLY A 104 -19.85 -26.05 -5.06
CA GLY A 104 -18.49 -26.55 -5.23
C GLY A 104 -17.53 -25.95 -4.17
N SER A 105 -16.64 -26.79 -3.61
CA SER A 105 -15.72 -26.45 -2.50
C SER A 105 -14.83 -25.22 -2.74
N PHE A 106 -14.68 -24.73 -3.98
CA PHE A 106 -13.79 -23.63 -4.37
C PHE A 106 -14.50 -22.44 -5.02
N SER A 107 -15.84 -22.44 -5.07
CA SER A 107 -16.63 -21.38 -5.73
C SER A 107 -16.33 -19.98 -5.17
N ASP A 108 -16.20 -19.85 -3.85
CA ASP A 108 -15.84 -18.58 -3.19
C ASP A 108 -14.35 -18.23 -3.33
N ALA A 109 -13.49 -19.22 -3.56
CA ALA A 109 -12.03 -19.05 -3.68
C ALA A 109 -11.60 -18.54 -5.06
N LEU A 110 -12.30 -18.93 -6.13
CA LEU A 110 -11.93 -18.56 -7.52
C LEU A 110 -11.90 -17.05 -7.77
N PRO A 111 -12.90 -16.24 -7.34
CA PRO A 111 -12.82 -14.79 -7.47
C PRO A 111 -11.66 -14.15 -6.70
N LEU A 112 -11.23 -14.74 -5.58
CA LEU A 112 -10.06 -14.28 -4.83
C LEU A 112 -8.77 -14.65 -5.59
N TYR A 113 -8.68 -15.88 -6.11
CA TYR A 113 -7.57 -16.36 -6.93
C TYR A 113 -7.36 -15.49 -8.19
N HIS A 114 -8.42 -15.20 -8.94
CA HIS A 114 -8.31 -14.35 -10.13
C HIS A 114 -7.85 -12.92 -9.80
N ARG A 115 -8.26 -12.37 -8.65
CA ARG A 115 -7.73 -11.09 -8.17
C ARG A 115 -6.23 -11.16 -7.88
N MET A 116 -5.74 -12.24 -7.27
CA MET A 116 -4.31 -12.45 -7.04
C MET A 116 -3.52 -12.57 -8.35
N LEU A 117 -4.03 -13.32 -9.33
CA LEU A 117 -3.42 -13.42 -10.66
C LEU A 117 -3.34 -12.05 -11.37
N LYS A 118 -4.41 -11.24 -11.26
CA LYS A 118 -4.43 -9.89 -11.85
C LYS A 118 -3.30 -9.02 -11.32
N VAL A 119 -2.97 -9.15 -10.03
CA VAL A 119 -1.88 -8.40 -9.39
C VAL A 119 -0.49 -8.79 -9.91
N GLN A 120 -0.26 -10.02 -10.37
CA GLN A 120 1.04 -10.41 -10.95
C GLN A 120 1.37 -9.64 -12.24
N GLN A 121 0.37 -9.06 -12.90
CA GLN A 121 0.56 -8.28 -14.14
C GLN A 121 1.03 -6.84 -13.87
N PHE A 122 1.06 -6.42 -12.60
CA PHE A 122 1.38 -5.05 -12.20
C PHE A 122 2.86 -4.72 -12.48
N PRO A 123 3.23 -3.43 -12.56
CA PRO A 123 4.63 -3.05 -12.75
C PRO A 123 5.52 -3.59 -11.63
N VAL A 124 6.49 -4.43 -12.00
CA VAL A 124 7.51 -4.96 -11.08
C VAL A 124 8.28 -3.83 -10.41
N ARG A 125 8.56 -2.74 -11.14
CA ARG A 125 9.09 -1.48 -10.61
C ARG A 125 8.35 -0.28 -11.20
N PRO A 126 7.59 0.47 -10.39
CA PRO A 126 7.05 1.76 -10.79
C PRO A 126 8.16 2.74 -11.22
N LYS A 127 7.91 3.54 -12.26
CA LYS A 127 8.93 4.44 -12.84
C LYS A 127 9.32 5.59 -11.91
N ASN A 128 8.39 6.07 -11.09
CA ASN A 128 8.59 7.20 -10.18
C ASN A 128 7.71 7.03 -8.92
N SER A 129 7.85 7.95 -7.97
CA SER A 129 7.08 7.92 -6.71
C SER A 129 5.57 8.06 -6.91
N GLU A 130 5.13 8.80 -7.92
CA GLU A 130 3.70 8.97 -8.24
C GLU A 130 3.09 7.64 -8.72
N GLN A 131 3.79 6.94 -9.61
CA GLN A 131 3.39 5.61 -10.08
C GLN A 131 3.41 4.60 -8.93
N ALA A 132 4.34 4.71 -7.97
CA ALA A 132 4.34 3.85 -6.79
C ALA A 132 3.08 4.06 -5.92
N GLU A 133 2.65 5.31 -5.71
CA GLU A 133 1.41 5.61 -5.00
C GLU A 133 0.18 5.10 -5.76
N LEU A 134 0.15 5.25 -7.08
CA LEU A 134 -0.91 4.71 -7.92
C LEU A 134 -0.94 3.17 -7.89
N THR A 135 0.21 2.49 -7.90
CA THR A 135 0.29 1.03 -7.72
C THR A 135 -0.29 0.62 -6.37
N LEU A 136 0.02 1.35 -5.31
CA LEU A 136 -0.51 1.10 -3.98
C LEU A 136 -2.05 1.20 -3.98
N ARG A 137 -2.60 2.29 -4.51
CA ARG A 137 -4.07 2.48 -4.62
C ARG A 137 -4.74 1.42 -5.49
N MET A 138 -4.09 1.02 -6.58
CA MET A 138 -4.56 -0.04 -7.45
C MET A 138 -4.56 -1.41 -6.75
N LEU A 139 -3.51 -1.76 -5.99
CA LEU A 139 -3.45 -2.99 -5.18
C LEU A 139 -4.61 -3.06 -4.20
N LEU A 140 -4.86 -1.97 -3.48
CA LEU A 140 -5.97 -1.86 -2.54
C LEU A 140 -7.32 -2.09 -3.22
N THR A 141 -7.53 -1.45 -4.37
CA THR A 141 -8.80 -1.51 -5.10
C THR A 141 -9.05 -2.87 -5.74
N VAL A 142 -8.01 -3.48 -6.34
CA VAL A 142 -8.13 -4.76 -7.06
C VAL A 142 -8.25 -5.94 -6.09
N LEU A 143 -7.48 -5.94 -5.01
CA LEU A 143 -7.57 -7.01 -4.02
C LEU A 143 -8.86 -6.85 -3.21
N GLY A 144 -9.22 -5.63 -2.81
CA GLY A 144 -10.53 -5.29 -2.23
C GLY A 144 -10.91 -6.08 -0.97
N ASP A 145 -9.95 -6.79 -0.38
CA ASP A 145 -10.11 -7.69 0.75
C ASP A 145 -8.85 -7.64 1.61
N VAL A 146 -9.03 -7.43 2.92
CA VAL A 146 -7.91 -7.26 3.87
C VAL A 146 -7.12 -8.56 4.04
N GLN A 147 -7.79 -9.72 4.06
CA GLN A 147 -7.10 -11.01 4.18
C GLN A 147 -6.25 -11.25 2.93
N LEU A 148 -6.79 -10.98 1.74
CA LEU A 148 -6.08 -11.13 0.49
C LEU A 148 -4.89 -10.16 0.37
N LEU A 149 -5.05 -8.91 0.81
CA LEU A 149 -3.97 -7.93 0.91
C LEU A 149 -2.86 -8.40 1.86
N THR A 150 -3.24 -8.98 2.98
CA THR A 150 -2.28 -9.44 3.99
C THR A 150 -1.51 -10.67 3.51
N VAL A 151 -2.18 -11.60 2.84
CA VAL A 151 -1.56 -12.71 2.11
C VAL A 151 -0.59 -12.19 1.07
N PHE A 152 -1.01 -11.25 0.22
CA PHE A 152 -0.16 -10.66 -0.81
C PHE A 152 1.13 -10.11 -0.19
N LEU A 153 1.03 -9.35 0.89
CA LEU A 153 2.19 -8.82 1.61
C LEU A 153 3.12 -9.92 2.15
N VAL A 154 2.59 -11.03 2.66
CA VAL A 154 3.43 -12.17 3.10
C VAL A 154 4.17 -12.80 1.93
N LEU A 155 3.51 -12.98 0.79
CA LEU A 155 4.14 -13.52 -0.43
C LEU A 155 5.24 -12.58 -0.95
N GLN A 156 5.01 -11.26 -0.92
CA GLN A 156 6.03 -10.27 -1.29
C GLN A 156 7.21 -10.26 -0.32
N LEU A 157 6.96 -10.46 0.98
CA LEU A 157 8.03 -10.59 1.97
C LEU A 157 8.88 -11.83 1.70
N GLN A 158 8.26 -12.97 1.39
CA GLN A 158 8.98 -14.21 1.06
C GLN A 158 9.84 -14.05 -0.20
N GLN A 159 9.35 -13.36 -1.22
CA GLN A 159 10.15 -13.05 -2.41
C GLN A 159 11.38 -12.20 -2.05
N LEU A 160 11.23 -11.26 -1.11
CA LEU A 160 12.31 -10.44 -0.59
C LEU A 160 13.29 -11.22 0.31
N GLU A 161 12.85 -12.32 0.92
CA GLU A 161 13.74 -13.25 1.64
C GLU A 161 14.60 -14.07 0.69
N GLN A 162 14.12 -14.32 -0.53
CA GLN A 162 14.77 -15.14 -1.54
C GLN A 162 15.44 -14.33 -2.66
N LEU A 163 15.85 -13.09 -2.40
CA LEU A 163 16.51 -12.21 -3.39
C LEU A 163 17.70 -12.88 -4.09
N ASP A 164 18.44 -13.75 -3.40
CA ASP A 164 19.62 -14.41 -3.95
C ASP A 164 19.33 -15.36 -5.12
N SER A 165 18.08 -15.77 -5.30
CA SER A 165 17.64 -16.57 -6.46
C SER A 165 17.41 -15.74 -7.73
N LEU A 166 17.27 -14.41 -7.61
CA LEU A 166 16.90 -13.52 -8.71
C LEU A 166 18.15 -12.95 -9.41
N SER A 167 17.98 -12.43 -10.63
CA SER A 167 19.04 -11.67 -11.31
C SER A 167 19.29 -10.32 -10.61
N PRO A 168 20.49 -9.71 -10.73
CA PRO A 168 20.80 -8.44 -10.06
C PRO A 168 19.77 -7.32 -10.34
N LYS A 169 19.29 -7.23 -11.58
CA LYS A 169 18.26 -6.26 -11.98
C LYS A 169 16.94 -6.52 -11.24
N GLU A 170 16.48 -7.78 -11.22
CA GLU A 170 15.23 -8.16 -10.55
C GLU A 170 15.33 -7.99 -9.03
N ARG A 171 16.51 -8.19 -8.43
CA ARG A 171 16.74 -7.93 -7.00
C ARG A 171 16.50 -6.48 -6.66
N ASP A 172 17.11 -5.57 -7.42
CA ASP A 172 16.96 -4.13 -7.21
C ASP A 172 15.52 -3.66 -7.45
N GLU A 173 14.87 -4.18 -8.50
CA GLU A 173 13.45 -3.90 -8.77
C GLU A 173 12.54 -4.38 -7.63
N THR A 174 12.75 -5.61 -7.15
CA THR A 174 11.98 -6.21 -6.05
C THR A 174 12.19 -5.44 -4.74
N ALA A 175 13.44 -5.13 -4.39
CA ALA A 175 13.76 -4.35 -3.19
C ALA A 175 13.19 -2.93 -3.26
N TRP A 176 13.28 -2.28 -4.43
CA TRP A 176 12.74 -0.93 -4.62
C TRP A 176 11.21 -0.93 -4.41
N THR A 177 10.50 -1.87 -5.02
CA THR A 177 9.04 -1.97 -4.89
C THR A 177 8.61 -2.39 -3.49
N ALA A 178 9.37 -3.28 -2.84
CA ALA A 178 9.13 -3.62 -1.44
C ALA A 178 9.20 -2.38 -0.54
N LEU A 179 10.19 -1.51 -0.75
CA LEU A 179 10.38 -0.29 0.06
C LEU A 179 9.33 0.79 -0.23
N HIS A 180 8.98 1.02 -1.50
CA HIS A 180 8.17 2.17 -1.90
C HIS A 180 6.67 1.84 -2.10
N VAL A 181 6.30 0.57 -2.20
CA VAL A 181 4.91 0.14 -2.42
C VAL A 181 4.44 -0.78 -1.29
N HIS A 182 5.12 -1.92 -1.08
CA HIS A 182 4.63 -2.96 -0.16
C HIS A 182 4.76 -2.57 1.32
N ALA A 183 5.88 -2.00 1.74
CA ALA A 183 6.06 -1.53 3.11
C ALA A 183 5.08 -0.39 3.48
N PRO A 184 4.85 0.64 2.64
CA PRO A 184 3.80 1.62 2.85
C PRO A 184 2.40 0.99 2.92
N LEU A 185 2.09 0.02 2.05
CA LEU A 185 0.84 -0.73 2.08
C LEU A 185 0.64 -1.46 3.41
N ALA A 186 1.66 -2.19 3.89
CA ALA A 186 1.65 -2.85 5.19
C ALA A 186 1.44 -1.85 6.35
N GLY A 187 2.06 -0.67 6.27
CA GLY A 187 1.86 0.42 7.22
C GLY A 187 0.43 0.95 7.28
N ARG A 188 -0.22 1.10 6.12
CA ARG A 188 -1.63 1.51 6.01
C ARG A 188 -2.57 0.47 6.61
N LEU A 189 -2.28 -0.81 6.42
CA LEU A 189 -3.02 -1.92 7.04
C LEU A 189 -2.70 -2.13 8.53
N GLY A 190 -1.72 -1.41 9.07
CA GLY A 190 -1.29 -1.52 10.46
C GLY A 190 -0.47 -2.78 10.77
N ILE A 191 0.06 -3.46 9.75
CA ILE A 191 0.84 -4.69 9.89
C ILE A 191 2.33 -4.33 9.98
N PHE A 192 2.73 -3.88 11.17
CA PHE A 192 4.04 -3.24 11.36
C PHE A 192 5.22 -4.20 11.26
N TRP A 193 5.05 -5.47 11.63
CA TRP A 193 6.15 -6.45 11.54
C TRP A 193 6.54 -6.71 10.07
N ILE A 194 5.56 -6.88 9.16
CA ILE A 194 5.83 -7.02 7.73
C ILE A 194 6.50 -5.76 7.19
N LYS A 195 5.93 -4.59 7.51
CA LYS A 195 6.50 -3.31 7.10
C LYS A 195 7.98 -3.21 7.47
N ALA A 196 8.30 -3.44 8.74
CA ALA A 196 9.66 -3.30 9.27
C ALA A 196 10.64 -4.32 8.66
N GLU A 197 10.18 -5.53 8.38
CA GLU A 197 10.99 -6.56 7.74
C GLU A 197 11.27 -6.21 6.27
N MET A 198 10.26 -5.78 5.53
CA MET A 198 10.40 -5.30 4.15
C MET A 198 11.35 -4.10 4.05
N GLU A 199 11.20 -3.12 4.94
CA GLU A 199 12.04 -1.91 4.98
C GLU A 199 13.51 -2.26 5.18
N ASP A 200 13.85 -3.08 6.18
CA ASP A 200 15.23 -3.40 6.50
C ASP A 200 15.90 -4.27 5.41
N ARG A 201 15.18 -5.24 4.85
CA ARG A 201 15.69 -6.08 3.76
C ARG A 201 15.91 -5.29 2.48
N ALA A 202 14.94 -4.46 2.11
CA ALA A 202 15.08 -3.59 0.95
C ALA A 202 16.21 -2.57 1.14
N PHE A 203 16.34 -1.98 2.34
CA PHE A 203 17.44 -1.08 2.67
C PHE A 203 18.81 -1.77 2.55
N ARG A 204 18.94 -3.01 3.03
CA ARG A 204 20.18 -3.79 2.89
C ARG A 204 20.60 -3.98 1.42
N GLN A 205 19.63 -4.18 0.53
CA GLN A 205 19.89 -4.37 -0.90
C GLN A 205 20.18 -3.05 -1.62
N LEU A 206 19.31 -2.04 -1.45
CA LEU A 206 19.39 -0.77 -2.19
C LEU A 206 20.54 0.12 -1.73
N GLU A 207 20.87 0.07 -0.44
CA GLU A 207 21.79 1.00 0.23
C GLU A 207 22.86 0.23 1.03
N TYR A 208 23.50 -0.74 0.37
CA TYR A 208 24.40 -1.70 1.01
C TYR A 208 25.53 -1.02 1.82
N GLU A 209 26.19 0.00 1.28
CA GLU A 209 27.29 0.69 1.98
C GLU A 209 26.80 1.40 3.25
N ASN A 210 25.67 2.10 3.16
CA ASN A 210 25.03 2.78 4.27
C ASN A 210 24.59 1.78 5.35
N TYR A 211 24.02 0.65 4.93
CA TYR A 211 23.66 -0.46 5.83
C TYR A 211 24.89 -1.01 6.56
N GLN A 212 25.99 -1.30 5.87
CA GLN A 212 27.22 -1.82 6.48
C GLN A 212 27.85 -0.82 7.46
N ASN A 213 27.86 0.46 7.09
CA ASN A 213 28.35 1.53 7.95
C ASN A 213 27.50 1.66 9.22
N LEU A 214 26.18 1.61 9.08
CA LEU A 214 25.26 1.65 10.21
C LEU A 214 25.42 0.42 11.11
N LYS A 215 25.54 -0.79 10.53
CA LYS A 215 25.80 -2.04 11.24
C LYS A 215 27.07 -1.96 12.09
N LYS A 216 28.16 -1.45 11.53
CA LYS A 216 29.43 -1.24 12.26
C LYS A 216 29.28 -0.24 13.42
N LYS A 217 28.62 0.90 13.18
CA LYS A 217 28.38 1.93 14.22
C LYS A 217 27.54 1.38 15.39
N ILE A 218 26.51 0.60 15.08
CA ILE A 218 25.63 -0.05 16.07
C ILE A 218 26.39 -1.14 16.85
N ALA A 219 27.20 -1.96 16.17
CA ALA A 219 27.97 -3.02 16.81
C ALA A 219 28.99 -2.50 17.84
N ARG A 220 29.66 -1.38 17.56
CA ARG A 220 30.68 -0.78 18.45
C ARG A 220 30.15 -0.41 19.84
N LYS A 221 28.90 0.06 19.94
CA LYS A 221 28.26 0.45 21.20
C LYS A 221 27.30 -0.64 21.73
N ARG A 222 27.46 -1.92 21.36
CA ARG A 222 26.50 -2.98 21.72
C ARG A 222 26.52 -3.30 23.22
N SER A 223 27.70 -3.53 23.79
CA SER A 223 27.85 -3.92 25.21
C SER A 223 27.24 -2.86 26.14
N ASP A 224 27.69 -1.61 26.01
CA ASP A 224 27.22 -0.47 26.81
C ASP A 224 25.70 -0.26 26.71
N ARG A 225 25.11 -0.59 25.54
CA ARG A 225 23.67 -0.46 25.31
C ARG A 225 22.89 -1.58 25.96
N SER A 226 23.33 -2.84 25.84
CA SER A 226 22.66 -3.98 26.48
C SER A 226 22.58 -3.80 27.98
N GLU A 227 23.70 -3.41 28.61
CA GLU A 227 23.75 -3.11 30.04
C GLU A 227 22.82 -1.94 30.42
N SER A 228 22.80 -0.87 29.60
CA SER A 228 21.87 0.24 29.80
C SER A 228 20.39 -0.18 29.68
N VAL A 229 20.06 -1.13 28.79
CA VAL A 229 18.69 -1.65 28.62
C VAL A 229 18.25 -2.41 29.85
N GLU A 230 19.11 -3.27 30.38
CA GLU A 230 18.82 -4.10 31.55
C GLU A 230 18.56 -3.21 32.77
N ILE A 231 19.46 -2.27 33.06
CA ILE A 231 19.33 -1.31 34.17
C ILE A 231 18.04 -0.49 34.06
N ILE A 232 17.72 0.04 32.87
CA ILE A 232 16.50 0.84 32.70
C ILE A 232 15.25 -0.05 32.79
N SER A 233 15.28 -1.27 32.26
CA SER A 233 14.15 -2.20 32.35
C SER A 233 13.87 -2.58 33.80
N GLU A 234 14.90 -2.86 34.58
CA GLU A 234 14.77 -3.13 36.02
C GLU A 234 14.19 -1.94 36.79
N LYS A 235 14.62 -0.71 36.46
CA LYS A 235 14.04 0.51 37.05
C LYS A 235 12.56 0.67 36.70
N ILE A 236 12.18 0.45 35.44
CA ILE A 236 10.76 0.48 35.03
C ILE A 236 9.98 -0.59 35.81
N HIS A 237 10.53 -1.80 35.92
CA HIS A 237 9.92 -2.89 36.68
C HIS A 237 9.71 -2.51 38.15
N LEU A 238 10.69 -1.90 38.80
CA LEU A 238 10.59 -1.46 40.19
C LEU A 238 9.48 -0.42 40.37
N ILE A 239 9.49 0.64 39.55
CA ILE A 239 8.50 1.74 39.59
C ILE A 239 7.08 1.18 39.45
N LEU A 240 6.86 0.26 38.50
CA LEU A 240 5.53 -0.28 38.24
C LEU A 240 5.10 -1.36 39.26
N THR A 241 6.05 -2.05 39.87
CA THR A 241 5.77 -3.02 40.95
C THR A 241 5.37 -2.31 42.24
N GLU A 242 6.03 -1.21 42.60
CA GLU A 242 5.66 -0.35 43.74
C GLU A 242 4.26 0.26 43.57
N ALA A 243 3.87 0.53 42.32
CA ALA A 243 2.52 0.97 41.96
C ALA A 243 1.45 -0.13 42.03
N GLY A 244 1.84 -1.40 42.24
CA GLY A 244 0.91 -2.54 42.24
C GLY A 244 0.34 -2.90 40.87
N ILE A 245 0.98 -2.49 39.78
CA ILE A 245 0.51 -2.72 38.40
C ILE A 245 1.12 -4.02 37.87
N SER A 246 0.30 -4.92 37.33
CA SER A 246 0.80 -6.08 36.60
C SER A 246 1.30 -5.65 35.20
N HIS A 247 2.56 -5.95 34.88
CA HIS A 247 3.18 -5.41 33.67
C HIS A 247 4.26 -6.34 33.09
N GLU A 248 4.53 -6.16 31.80
CA GLU A 248 5.67 -6.76 31.08
C GLU A 248 6.48 -5.62 30.43
N VAL A 249 7.78 -5.55 30.71
CA VAL A 249 8.69 -4.57 30.09
C VAL A 249 9.53 -5.26 29.03
N GLN A 250 9.51 -4.72 27.82
CA GLN A 250 10.32 -5.20 26.70
C GLN A 250 11.23 -4.08 26.19
N GLY A 251 12.52 -4.36 26.09
CA GLY A 251 13.46 -3.53 25.35
C GLY A 251 13.19 -3.62 23.84
N ARG A 252 12.95 -2.48 23.19
CA ARG A 252 12.68 -2.37 21.75
C ARG A 252 13.84 -1.70 21.05
N TYR A 253 14.56 -2.45 20.23
CA TYR A 253 15.56 -1.90 19.32
C TYR A 253 14.89 -1.23 18.12
N LYS A 254 15.40 -0.04 17.74
CA LYS A 254 15.03 0.56 16.46
C LYS A 254 15.64 -0.23 15.31
N ARG A 255 14.85 -0.41 14.24
CA ARG A 255 15.22 -1.11 13.01
C ARG A 255 16.17 -0.26 12.16
N PHE A 256 16.98 -0.89 11.31
CA PHE A 256 18.08 -0.23 10.61
C PHE A 256 17.58 0.90 9.70
N TYR A 257 16.56 0.65 8.90
CA TYR A 257 16.00 1.63 7.98
C TYR A 257 15.43 2.85 8.72
N SER A 258 14.71 2.62 9.82
CA SER A 258 14.21 3.71 10.67
C SER A 258 15.32 4.57 11.29
N ILE A 259 16.48 3.97 11.61
CA ILE A 259 17.64 4.73 12.09
C ILE A 259 18.28 5.50 10.94
N PHE A 260 18.40 4.90 9.77
CA PHE A 260 18.93 5.55 8.56
C PHE A 260 18.10 6.79 8.18
N GLN A 261 16.78 6.67 8.08
CA GLN A 261 15.88 7.81 7.81
C GLN A 261 16.01 8.93 8.86
N LYS A 262 16.31 8.58 10.12
CA LYS A 262 16.57 9.58 11.15
C LYS A 262 17.93 10.25 10.96
N LEU A 263 18.98 9.50 10.61
CA LEU A 263 20.32 10.05 10.37
C LEU A 263 20.32 11.10 9.26
N GLU A 264 19.60 10.85 8.16
CA GLU A 264 19.48 11.81 7.06
C GLU A 264 18.89 13.15 7.53
N LYS A 265 17.88 13.12 8.43
CA LYS A 265 17.25 14.32 8.98
C LYS A 265 18.14 15.11 9.96
N VAL A 266 19.20 14.50 10.49
CA VAL A 266 20.12 15.13 11.47
C VAL A 266 21.55 15.23 10.95
N GLU A 267 21.71 15.37 9.62
CA GLU A 267 23.00 15.58 8.94
C GLU A 267 24.04 14.51 9.29
N ASN A 268 23.62 13.24 9.40
CA ASN A 268 24.48 12.07 9.66
C ASN A 268 25.27 12.08 10.98
N ASN A 269 24.91 12.93 11.95
CA ASN A 269 25.53 12.93 13.26
C ASN A 269 24.98 11.79 14.13
N PHE A 270 25.69 10.67 14.17
CA PHE A 270 25.31 9.47 14.92
C PHE A 270 25.20 9.70 16.44
N ASP A 271 26.01 10.60 17.00
CA ASP A 271 25.98 10.91 18.44
C ASP A 271 24.74 11.74 18.84
N ARG A 272 24.04 12.32 17.86
CA ARG A 272 22.72 12.95 18.06
C ARG A 272 21.57 11.93 18.08
N ILE A 273 21.78 10.70 17.61
CA ILE A 273 20.80 9.62 17.79
C ILE A 273 20.97 9.01 19.16
N GLN A 274 20.42 9.70 20.15
CA GLN A 274 20.42 9.26 21.54
C GLN A 274 19.35 8.17 21.79
N ASP A 275 18.29 8.17 21.00
CA ASP A 275 17.16 7.24 21.12
C ASP A 275 17.32 5.99 20.22
N LEU A 276 18.35 5.15 20.39
CA LEU A 276 18.44 3.88 19.63
C LEU A 276 17.56 2.77 20.21
N ILE A 277 17.21 2.89 21.49
CA ILE A 277 16.47 1.92 22.27
C ILE A 277 15.22 2.64 22.82
N GLY A 278 14.07 2.01 22.64
CA GLY A 278 12.85 2.38 23.36
C GLY A 278 12.44 1.24 24.27
N PHE A 279 11.49 1.51 25.15
CA PHE A 279 10.91 0.53 26.06
C PHE A 279 9.43 0.39 25.76
N ARG A 280 8.93 -0.83 25.85
CA ARG A 280 7.52 -1.14 25.70
C ARG A 280 7.03 -1.72 27.01
N VAL A 281 6.00 -1.11 27.56
CA VAL A 281 5.31 -1.58 28.76
C VAL A 281 3.96 -2.12 28.32
N LEU A 282 3.73 -3.41 28.57
CA LEU A 282 2.46 -4.07 28.35
C LEU A 282 1.72 -4.23 29.67
N VAL A 283 0.44 -3.86 29.66
CA VAL A 283 -0.47 -3.96 30.81
C VAL A 283 -1.77 -4.65 30.41
N ASN A 284 -2.67 -4.90 31.35
CA ASN A 284 -3.93 -5.58 31.09
C ASN A 284 -5.04 -4.59 30.70
N GLY A 285 -5.12 -3.47 31.41
CA GLY A 285 -6.20 -2.48 31.28
C GLY A 285 -5.78 -1.14 30.66
N ILE A 286 -6.76 -0.35 30.19
CA ILE A 286 -6.52 1.02 29.74
C ILE A 286 -6.20 1.93 30.93
N ASP A 287 -6.91 1.76 32.06
CA ASP A 287 -6.66 2.53 33.28
C ASP A 287 -5.22 2.31 33.79
N GLU A 288 -4.75 1.06 33.71
CA GLU A 288 -3.36 0.70 34.04
C GLU A 288 -2.34 1.38 33.11
N CYS A 289 -2.70 1.70 31.85
CA CYS A 289 -1.81 2.42 30.95
C CYS A 289 -1.56 3.85 31.46
N TYR A 290 -2.61 4.55 31.89
CA TYR A 290 -2.51 5.91 32.42
C TYR A 290 -1.91 5.94 33.83
N ALA A 291 -2.18 4.93 34.64
CA ALA A 291 -1.51 4.74 35.92
C ALA A 291 0.00 4.56 35.71
N ALA A 292 0.42 3.62 34.86
CA ALA A 292 1.82 3.39 34.53
C ALA A 292 2.50 4.65 33.99
N LEU A 293 1.82 5.42 33.13
CA LEU A 293 2.31 6.72 32.65
C LEU A 293 2.59 7.69 33.81
N SER A 294 1.66 7.80 34.75
CA SER A 294 1.74 8.73 35.89
C SER A 294 2.91 8.38 36.80
N PHE A 295 3.01 7.11 37.22
CA PHE A 295 4.13 6.63 38.07
C PHE A 295 5.50 6.82 37.40
N ILE A 296 5.58 6.60 36.08
CA ILE A 296 6.81 6.86 35.32
C ILE A 296 7.17 8.34 35.32
N GLN A 297 6.19 9.24 35.15
CA GLN A 297 6.41 10.70 35.13
C GLN A 297 6.64 11.32 36.52
N GLU A 298 6.23 10.64 37.59
CA GLU A 298 6.55 11.02 38.97
C GLU A 298 8.03 10.70 39.31
N ASN A 299 8.53 9.57 38.81
CA ASN A 299 9.91 9.12 39.06
C ASN A 299 10.92 9.76 38.10
N TRP A 300 10.52 10.07 36.87
CA TRP A 300 11.39 10.64 35.83
C TRP A 300 10.82 11.90 35.22
N THR A 301 11.69 12.85 34.89
CA THR A 301 11.29 14.14 34.34
C THR A 301 10.82 13.99 32.88
N PRO A 302 9.56 14.30 32.54
CA PRO A 302 9.06 14.23 31.16
C PRO A 302 9.63 15.35 30.29
N ILE A 303 9.97 15.03 29.05
CA ILE A 303 10.41 16.01 28.06
C ILE A 303 9.19 16.67 27.41
N LYS A 304 9.15 18.01 27.45
CA LYS A 304 8.07 18.81 26.83
C LYS A 304 7.89 18.46 25.35
N ASN A 305 6.63 18.45 24.89
CA ASN A 305 6.24 18.15 23.51
C ASN A 305 6.62 16.75 23.00
N ARG A 306 6.99 15.81 23.89
CA ARG A 306 7.28 14.41 23.54
C ARG A 306 6.33 13.39 24.17
N PHE A 307 5.16 13.87 24.59
CA PHE A 307 4.04 13.02 24.98
C PHE A 307 3.03 12.95 23.83
N LYS A 308 2.55 11.75 23.51
CA LYS A 308 1.48 11.52 22.52
C LYS A 308 0.52 10.45 23.04
N ASP A 309 -0.75 10.81 23.11
CA ASP A 309 -1.82 9.92 23.51
C ASP A 309 -2.55 9.35 22.29
N TYR A 310 -2.09 8.20 21.82
CA TYR A 310 -2.79 7.47 20.74
C TYR A 310 -3.88 6.54 21.27
N ILE A 311 -4.15 6.50 22.58
CA ILE A 311 -5.33 5.80 23.11
C ILE A 311 -6.55 6.69 22.91
N ALA A 312 -6.47 7.95 23.33
CA ALA A 312 -7.51 8.96 23.13
C ALA A 312 -7.64 9.37 21.66
N ASN A 313 -6.52 9.50 20.94
CA ASN A 313 -6.50 9.86 19.52
C ASN A 313 -5.77 8.78 18.68
N PRO A 314 -6.43 7.64 18.39
CA PRO A 314 -5.84 6.57 17.59
C PRO A 314 -5.38 7.04 16.22
N LYS A 315 -4.32 6.43 15.69
CA LYS A 315 -3.92 6.69 14.30
C LYS A 315 -4.95 6.15 13.31
N PRO A 316 -4.98 6.62 12.05
CA PRO A 316 -5.97 6.15 11.07
C PRO A 316 -5.92 4.65 10.76
N ASN A 317 -4.80 3.98 11.03
CA ASN A 317 -4.64 2.53 10.91
C ASN A 317 -5.05 1.75 12.18
N GLY A 318 -5.69 2.40 13.15
CA GLY A 318 -6.14 1.80 14.41
C GLY A 318 -5.03 1.61 15.46
N TYR A 319 -3.84 2.16 15.25
CA TYR A 319 -2.75 2.08 16.23
C TYR A 319 -3.07 2.85 17.51
N GLN A 320 -2.92 2.17 18.65
CA GLN A 320 -3.15 2.72 19.99
C GLN A 320 -1.97 2.44 20.93
N SER A 321 -1.49 3.47 21.63
CA SER A 321 -0.45 3.41 22.67
C SER A 321 -0.25 4.81 23.28
N LEU A 322 0.20 4.89 24.53
CA LEU A 322 0.76 6.12 25.10
C LEU A 322 2.25 6.17 24.81
N HIS A 323 2.73 7.26 24.22
CA HIS A 323 4.15 7.49 23.97
C HIS A 323 4.61 8.62 24.86
N THR A 324 5.66 8.38 25.65
CA THR A 324 6.29 9.41 26.48
C THR A 324 7.81 9.33 26.30
N THR A 325 8.47 10.48 26.37
CA THR A 325 9.94 10.54 26.48
C THR A 325 10.29 11.19 27.80
N VAL A 326 11.10 10.51 28.59
CA VAL A 326 11.48 10.92 29.95
C VAL A 326 12.99 10.93 30.12
N THR A 327 13.48 11.57 31.18
CA THR A 327 14.89 11.57 31.55
C THR A 327 15.03 11.20 33.03
N ASP A 328 15.97 10.32 33.33
CA ASP A 328 16.32 9.98 34.71
C ASP A 328 17.15 11.12 35.32
N SER A 329 16.47 12.01 36.03
CA SER A 329 17.07 13.18 36.69
C SER A 329 17.52 12.90 38.13
N GLN A 330 17.18 11.73 38.69
CA GLN A 330 17.35 11.44 40.11
C GLN A 330 18.70 10.74 40.41
N HIS A 331 19.27 9.97 39.46
CA HIS A 331 20.42 9.10 39.74
C HIS A 331 21.54 9.13 38.68
N GLY A 332 22.07 10.30 38.32
CA GLY A 332 23.29 10.36 37.49
C GLY A 332 23.92 11.74 37.33
N PRO A 333 25.26 11.82 37.10
CA PRO A 333 25.92 13.09 36.79
C PRO A 333 25.32 13.71 35.52
N LEU A 334 25.22 15.05 35.50
CA LEU A 334 24.65 15.93 34.46
C LEU A 334 25.03 15.61 32.99
N ARG A 335 26.02 14.75 32.75
CA ARG A 335 26.51 14.32 31.44
C ARG A 335 25.71 13.20 30.76
N TYR A 336 24.76 12.57 31.44
CA TYR A 336 24.00 11.42 30.91
C TYR A 336 22.47 11.50 31.10
N LEU A 337 21.87 12.68 30.96
CA LEU A 337 20.41 12.83 30.78
C LEU A 337 20.02 12.30 29.39
N ARG A 338 20.09 10.98 29.20
CA ARG A 338 19.70 10.35 27.94
C ARG A 338 18.16 10.26 27.91
N PRO A 339 17.52 10.71 26.82
CA PRO A 339 16.09 10.51 26.64
C PRO A 339 15.75 9.01 26.61
N ILE A 340 14.69 8.64 27.31
CA ILE A 340 14.14 7.29 27.40
C ILE A 340 12.76 7.34 26.73
N GLU A 341 12.62 6.72 25.56
CA GLU A 341 11.34 6.61 24.84
C GLU A 341 10.56 5.39 25.37
N ILE A 342 9.38 5.61 25.95
CA ILE A 342 8.55 4.55 26.53
C ILE A 342 7.19 4.52 25.83
N GLN A 343 6.77 3.31 25.45
CA GLN A 343 5.49 3.02 24.81
C GLN A 343 4.66 2.15 25.75
N ILE A 344 3.56 2.67 26.24
CA ILE A 344 2.67 1.96 27.18
C ILE A 344 1.40 1.58 26.42
N ARG A 345 0.98 0.32 26.52
CA ARG A 345 -0.25 -0.17 25.87
C ARG A 345 -0.72 -1.49 26.47
N THR A 346 -1.96 -1.85 26.22
CA THR A 346 -2.46 -3.17 26.64
C THR A 346 -1.92 -4.31 25.78
N HIS A 347 -1.98 -5.56 26.26
CA HIS A 347 -1.70 -6.73 25.42
C HIS A 347 -2.60 -6.80 24.18
N LYS A 348 -3.86 -6.34 24.27
CA LYS A 348 -4.79 -6.26 23.13
C LYS A 348 -4.33 -5.22 22.11
N MET A 349 -3.98 -4.02 22.57
CA MET A 349 -3.43 -2.97 21.71
C MET A 349 -2.12 -3.38 21.07
N HIS A 350 -1.29 -4.15 21.79
CA HIS A 350 -0.07 -4.71 21.24
C HIS A 350 -0.34 -5.66 20.08
N ARG A 351 -1.27 -6.62 20.24
CA ARG A 351 -1.67 -7.52 19.14
C ARG A 351 -2.22 -6.74 17.95
N MET A 352 -3.07 -5.73 18.19
CA MET A 352 -3.58 -4.86 17.12
C MET A 352 -2.45 -4.11 16.40
N ALA A 353 -1.44 -3.64 17.13
CA ALA A 353 -0.33 -2.91 16.54
C ALA A 353 0.69 -3.79 15.82
N GLU A 354 0.72 -5.11 16.06
CA GLU A 354 1.57 -6.01 15.29
C GLU A 354 0.81 -6.50 14.05
N TYR A 355 -0.44 -6.94 14.22
CA TYR A 355 -1.21 -7.62 13.17
C TYR A 355 -2.23 -6.72 12.44
N GLY A 356 -2.35 -5.45 12.82
CA GLY A 356 -3.20 -4.46 12.15
C GLY A 356 -4.66 -4.87 12.05
N VAL A 357 -5.27 -4.53 10.90
CA VAL A 357 -6.68 -4.85 10.62
C VAL A 357 -6.96 -6.36 10.67
N ALA A 358 -5.98 -7.23 10.39
CA ALA A 358 -6.14 -8.69 10.53
C ALA A 358 -6.44 -9.11 11.98
N ALA A 359 -5.90 -8.39 12.97
CA ALA A 359 -6.19 -8.62 14.39
C ALA A 359 -7.66 -8.31 14.77
N HIS A 360 -8.29 -7.37 14.06
CA HIS A 360 -9.67 -6.97 14.32
C HIS A 360 -10.68 -8.00 13.79
N TRP A 361 -10.41 -8.60 12.63
CA TRP A 361 -11.21 -9.70 12.07
C TRP A 361 -11.21 -10.93 12.98
N LEU A 362 -10.04 -11.29 13.51
CA LEU A 362 -9.82 -12.31 14.53
C LEU A 362 -10.74 -12.19 15.77
N TYR A 363 -11.06 -10.96 16.18
CA TYR A 363 -11.92 -10.71 17.34
C TYR A 363 -13.41 -10.82 17.03
N LYS A 364 -13.83 -10.51 15.79
CA LYS A 364 -15.24 -10.61 15.38
C LYS A 364 -15.69 -12.06 15.23
N GLU A 365 -14.82 -12.95 14.76
CA GLU A 365 -15.16 -14.36 14.51
C GLU A 365 -15.38 -15.18 15.80
N LYS A 366 -14.79 -14.76 16.92
CA LYS A 366 -15.01 -15.39 18.24
C LYS A 366 -16.34 -15.01 18.92
N ARG A 367 -17.07 -14.02 18.38
CA ARG A 367 -18.45 -13.71 18.78
C ARG A 367 -19.37 -14.32 17.73
N GLN A 368 -20.40 -15.05 18.16
CA GLN A 368 -21.32 -15.82 17.31
C GLN A 368 -21.74 -15.11 16.00
N PRO A 369 -22.01 -15.87 14.92
CA PRO A 369 -22.41 -15.32 13.64
C PRO A 369 -23.88 -14.87 13.69
N SER A 370 -24.14 -13.70 14.24
CA SER A 370 -25.46 -13.07 14.09
C SER A 370 -25.55 -12.43 12.70
N ILE A 371 -26.16 -13.19 11.79
CA ILE A 371 -27.01 -12.80 10.65
C ILE A 371 -26.59 -11.52 9.92
N GLU A 372 -26.07 -11.73 8.70
CA GLU A 372 -26.22 -10.87 7.52
C GLU A 372 -26.27 -9.35 7.76
N LYS A 373 -25.12 -8.76 8.10
CA LYS A 373 -24.79 -7.44 7.55
C LYS A 373 -23.41 -7.47 6.94
N LYS A 374 -23.44 -7.37 5.61
CA LYS A 374 -22.32 -7.25 4.66
C LYS A 374 -21.26 -6.25 5.16
N ALA A 375 -20.08 -6.36 4.56
CA ALA A 375 -18.85 -5.57 4.70
C ALA A 375 -18.97 -4.05 5.03
N GLY A 376 -20.16 -3.44 4.97
CA GLY A 376 -20.41 -2.04 5.30
C GLY A 376 -20.50 -1.65 6.78
N GLN A 377 -20.44 -2.57 7.74
CA GLN A 377 -20.37 -2.18 9.16
C GLN A 377 -18.97 -1.74 9.63
N ILE A 378 -17.93 -1.97 8.82
CA ILE A 378 -16.62 -1.32 9.03
C ILE A 378 -16.67 0.13 8.52
N GLU A 379 -17.55 0.44 7.55
CA GLU A 379 -17.69 1.78 6.93
C GLU A 379 -18.21 2.84 7.89
N VAL A 380 -19.10 2.49 8.84
CA VAL A 380 -19.82 3.50 9.64
C VAL A 380 -19.08 3.89 10.93
N SER A 381 -18.43 2.96 11.64
CA SER A 381 -17.83 3.28 12.95
C SER A 381 -16.51 4.05 12.87
N LEU A 382 -15.85 4.06 11.71
CA LEU A 382 -14.60 4.80 11.48
C LEU A 382 -14.85 6.17 10.84
N ALA A 383 -15.96 6.34 10.10
CA ALA A 383 -16.32 7.59 9.44
C ALA A 383 -16.67 8.74 10.40
N GLU A 384 -17.11 8.43 11.62
CA GLU A 384 -17.54 9.44 12.59
C GLU A 384 -16.37 10.15 13.31
N GLN A 385 -15.13 9.66 13.19
CA GLN A 385 -13.99 10.18 13.95
C GLN A 385 -12.98 11.02 13.13
N SER A 386 -13.08 11.03 11.79
CA SER A 386 -12.09 11.67 10.91
C SER A 386 -12.52 13.04 10.37
N LYS A 387 -13.00 13.94 11.23
CA LYS A 387 -13.22 15.36 10.91
C LYS A 387 -12.33 16.27 11.74
N ALA A 388 -11.01 16.09 11.66
CA ALA A 388 -10.07 17.13 12.03
C ALA A 388 -8.68 16.86 11.45
N GLU A 389 -8.17 17.90 10.78
CA GLU A 389 -6.76 18.22 10.53
C GLU A 389 -6.01 17.55 9.36
N SER A 390 -5.72 18.43 8.39
CA SER A 390 -4.62 18.32 7.45
C SER A 390 -3.29 18.49 8.17
N HIS A 391 -2.33 17.59 7.94
CA HIS A 391 -0.94 17.85 7.54
C HIS A 391 -0.21 16.51 7.55
N ASN A 392 0.20 16.06 6.35
CA ASN A 392 1.19 15.02 6.05
C ASN A 392 1.18 13.67 6.83
N GLU A 393 1.18 12.58 6.05
CA GLU A 393 1.68 11.23 6.33
C GLU A 393 0.70 10.08 6.60
N THR A 394 -0.62 10.22 6.57
CA THR A 394 -1.50 9.03 6.48
C THR A 394 -2.91 9.36 6.04
N MET A 395 -3.28 8.95 4.81
CA MET A 395 -4.69 8.91 4.41
C MET A 395 -5.43 7.87 5.26
N PRO A 396 -6.67 8.15 5.70
CA PRO A 396 -7.44 7.19 6.48
C PRO A 396 -7.69 5.89 5.71
N LEU A 397 -7.83 4.78 6.44
CA LEU A 397 -8.24 3.47 5.90
C LEU A 397 -9.61 3.54 5.16
N ILE A 398 -10.32 4.66 5.28
CA ILE A 398 -11.62 4.93 4.64
C ILE A 398 -11.44 5.32 3.17
N ASP A 399 -10.27 5.82 2.76
CA ASP A 399 -9.98 6.15 1.35
C ASP A 399 -9.56 4.91 0.51
N LEU A 400 -9.69 3.71 1.10
CA LEU A 400 -9.44 2.43 0.43
C LEU A 400 -10.44 2.13 -0.70
N PHE A 401 -11.57 2.83 -0.72
CA PHE A 401 -12.60 2.71 -1.76
C PHE A 401 -12.78 4.07 -2.43
N SER A 402 -11.73 4.54 -3.11
CA SER A 402 -11.84 5.72 -3.97
C SER A 402 -12.96 5.49 -5.00
N GLU A 403 -13.76 6.52 -5.31
CA GLU A 403 -14.65 6.53 -6.50
C GLU A 403 -13.86 6.47 -7.84
N ASN A 404 -12.56 6.21 -7.77
CA ASN A 404 -11.67 6.14 -8.91
C ASN A 404 -11.30 4.69 -9.22
N ILE A 405 -11.12 4.42 -10.51
CA ILE A 405 -10.54 3.20 -11.04
C ILE A 405 -9.09 3.47 -11.48
N TYR A 406 -8.27 2.43 -11.43
CA TYR A 406 -6.86 2.49 -11.78
C TYR A 406 -6.60 1.56 -12.96
N VAL A 407 -6.24 2.11 -14.11
CA VAL A 407 -6.11 1.38 -15.38
C VAL A 407 -4.68 1.48 -15.88
N MET A 408 -4.14 0.40 -16.43
CA MET A 408 -2.77 0.30 -16.92
C MET A 408 -2.67 0.46 -18.43
N THR A 409 -1.59 1.07 -18.89
CA THR A 409 -1.15 0.99 -20.28
C THR A 409 -0.39 -0.34 -20.52
N PRO A 410 -0.19 -0.77 -21.78
CA PRO A 410 0.66 -1.93 -22.08
C PRO A 410 2.11 -1.75 -21.61
N ALA A 411 2.56 -0.50 -21.45
CA ALA A 411 3.86 -0.15 -20.88
C ALA A 411 3.88 -0.17 -19.34
N ARG A 412 2.81 -0.68 -18.70
CA ARG A 412 2.62 -0.77 -17.24
C ARG A 412 2.63 0.57 -16.49
N GLU A 413 2.22 1.64 -17.17
CA GLU A 413 1.94 2.92 -16.51
C GLU A 413 0.47 2.97 -16.06
N ILE A 414 0.24 3.38 -14.82
CA ILE A 414 -1.07 3.44 -14.22
C ILE A 414 -1.64 4.86 -14.40
N ARG A 415 -2.93 4.92 -14.76
CA ARG A 415 -3.73 6.14 -14.81
C ARG A 415 -4.94 6.00 -13.89
N GLU A 416 -5.16 7.04 -13.11
CA GLU A 416 -6.35 7.21 -12.28
C GLU A 416 -7.47 7.83 -13.13
N LEU A 417 -8.66 7.23 -13.07
CA LEU A 417 -9.85 7.68 -13.77
C LEU A 417 -11.06 7.59 -12.83
N PRO A 418 -12.13 8.37 -13.04
CA PRO A 418 -13.35 8.20 -12.25
C PRO A 418 -14.04 6.86 -12.56
N GLN A 419 -14.85 6.36 -11.64
CA GLN A 419 -15.65 5.16 -11.83
C GLN A 419 -16.52 5.26 -13.09
N ALA A 420 -16.68 4.13 -13.77
CA ALA A 420 -17.39 4.01 -15.04
C ALA A 420 -16.77 4.80 -16.21
N ALA A 421 -15.52 5.28 -16.09
CA ALA A 421 -14.77 5.81 -17.22
C ALA A 421 -14.63 4.77 -18.33
N THR A 422 -14.62 5.25 -19.56
CA THR A 422 -14.60 4.41 -20.77
C THR A 422 -13.20 4.35 -21.40
N PRO A 423 -12.93 3.44 -22.37
CA PRO A 423 -11.69 3.47 -23.13
C PRO A 423 -11.37 4.84 -23.76
N VAL A 424 -12.40 5.60 -24.16
CA VAL A 424 -12.21 6.95 -24.71
C VAL A 424 -11.69 7.90 -23.63
N ASP A 425 -12.26 7.86 -22.42
CA ASP A 425 -11.74 8.64 -21.28
C ASP A 425 -10.26 8.32 -21.01
N PHE A 426 -9.90 7.04 -21.03
CA PHE A 426 -8.52 6.59 -20.85
C PHE A 426 -7.59 7.10 -21.96
N ALA A 427 -8.01 7.06 -23.23
CA ALA A 427 -7.21 7.55 -24.35
C ALA A 427 -6.87 9.05 -24.22
N TYR A 428 -7.85 9.87 -23.83
CA TYR A 428 -7.63 11.31 -23.57
C TYR A 428 -6.82 11.57 -22.30
N ALA A 429 -6.88 10.68 -21.30
CA ALA A 429 -6.05 10.76 -20.11
C ALA A 429 -4.57 10.41 -20.39
N ILE A 430 -4.29 9.57 -21.38
CA ILE A 430 -2.92 9.34 -21.88
C ILE A 430 -2.43 10.60 -22.60
N HIS A 431 -3.12 11.00 -23.66
CA HIS A 431 -2.77 12.18 -24.45
C HIS A 431 -3.93 12.59 -25.35
N THR A 432 -4.11 13.90 -25.57
CA THR A 432 -5.18 14.41 -26.46
C THR A 432 -5.06 13.83 -27.87
N GLU A 433 -3.84 13.70 -28.41
CA GLU A 433 -3.64 13.15 -29.77
C GLU A 433 -3.99 11.65 -29.88
N VAL A 434 -3.73 10.87 -28.81
CA VAL A 434 -4.10 9.45 -28.76
C VAL A 434 -5.63 9.32 -28.74
N GLY A 435 -6.30 10.15 -27.93
CA GLY A 435 -7.75 10.26 -27.92
C GLY A 435 -8.33 10.68 -29.28
N ASN A 436 -7.72 11.67 -29.94
CA ASN A 436 -8.20 12.16 -31.24
C ASN A 436 -8.12 11.10 -32.34
N ARG A 437 -7.03 10.32 -32.35
CA ARG A 437 -6.73 9.32 -33.39
C ARG A 437 -7.26 7.93 -33.06
N MET A 438 -7.99 7.75 -31.97
CA MET A 438 -8.49 6.46 -31.50
C MET A 438 -9.52 5.84 -32.47
N THR A 439 -9.26 4.61 -32.93
CA THR A 439 -10.19 3.81 -33.72
C THR A 439 -10.87 2.71 -32.90
N GLY A 440 -10.19 2.20 -31.88
CA GLY A 440 -10.68 1.11 -31.04
C GLY A 440 -9.84 0.95 -29.78
N ALA A 441 -10.24 0.01 -28.92
CA ALA A 441 -9.48 -0.34 -27.72
C ALA A 441 -9.49 -1.86 -27.51
N LYS A 442 -8.42 -2.37 -26.91
CA LYS A 442 -8.38 -3.71 -26.34
C LYS A 442 -8.21 -3.61 -24.83
N THR A 443 -8.97 -4.40 -24.10
CA THR A 443 -8.87 -4.50 -22.64
C THR A 443 -8.42 -5.93 -22.33
N ASN A 444 -7.31 -6.07 -21.61
CA ASN A 444 -6.66 -7.34 -21.28
C ASN A 444 -6.45 -8.22 -22.53
N GLY A 445 -6.05 -7.61 -23.65
CA GLY A 445 -5.82 -8.26 -24.94
C GLY A 445 -7.06 -8.45 -25.83
N ASN A 446 -8.27 -8.28 -25.30
CA ASN A 446 -9.52 -8.52 -26.03
C ASN A 446 -10.13 -7.22 -26.56
N ILE A 447 -10.60 -7.23 -27.81
CA ILE A 447 -11.28 -6.07 -28.41
C ILE A 447 -12.53 -5.74 -27.60
N THR A 448 -12.62 -4.48 -27.17
CA THR A 448 -13.66 -4.01 -26.26
C THR A 448 -14.41 -2.83 -26.88
N ARG A 449 -15.70 -2.67 -26.56
CA ARG A 449 -16.51 -1.54 -27.03
C ARG A 449 -16.06 -0.23 -26.37
N LEU A 450 -16.09 0.86 -27.14
CA LEU A 450 -15.64 2.18 -26.68
C LEU A 450 -16.52 2.79 -25.59
N ASP A 451 -17.76 2.35 -25.45
CA ASP A 451 -18.75 2.79 -24.45
C ASP A 451 -18.76 1.95 -23.18
N SER A 452 -18.01 0.83 -23.16
CA SER A 452 -17.92 -0.03 -21.99
C SER A 452 -17.19 0.64 -20.83
N SER A 453 -17.60 0.32 -19.61
CA SER A 453 -16.93 0.79 -18.40
C SER A 453 -15.66 -0.02 -18.13
N LEU A 454 -14.56 0.66 -17.87
CA LEU A 454 -13.30 0.05 -17.42
C LEU A 454 -13.37 -0.34 -15.94
N GLN A 455 -12.56 -1.34 -15.56
CA GLN A 455 -12.41 -1.78 -14.18
C GLN A 455 -10.97 -1.59 -13.69
N SER A 456 -10.79 -1.48 -12.37
CA SER A 456 -9.45 -1.38 -11.78
C SER A 456 -8.59 -2.61 -12.09
N GLY A 457 -7.33 -2.35 -12.40
CA GLY A 457 -6.34 -3.35 -12.81
C GLY A 457 -6.41 -3.75 -14.29
N ASP A 458 -7.35 -3.22 -15.07
CA ASP A 458 -7.41 -3.52 -16.49
C ASP A 458 -6.18 -2.96 -17.23
N THR A 459 -5.64 -3.73 -18.16
CA THR A 459 -4.64 -3.26 -19.11
C THR A 459 -5.34 -2.86 -20.40
N VAL A 460 -5.28 -1.58 -20.75
CA VAL A 460 -6.00 -1.02 -21.89
C VAL A 460 -5.01 -0.57 -22.97
N GLU A 461 -5.10 -1.19 -24.15
CA GLU A 461 -4.35 -0.83 -25.35
C GLU A 461 -5.26 -0.01 -26.28
N ILE A 462 -4.82 1.19 -26.65
CA ILE A 462 -5.55 2.05 -27.58
C ILE A 462 -5.05 1.83 -29.00
N LEU A 463 -5.98 1.51 -29.91
CA LEU A 463 -5.70 1.39 -31.33
C LEU A 463 -5.91 2.77 -31.98
N THR A 464 -4.89 3.28 -32.66
CA THR A 464 -4.92 4.61 -33.29
C THR A 464 -4.70 4.55 -34.79
N SER A 465 -5.29 5.50 -35.54
CA SER A 465 -5.03 5.69 -36.98
C SER A 465 -4.80 7.18 -37.29
N PRO A 466 -3.83 7.53 -38.16
CA PRO A 466 -3.56 8.93 -38.51
C PRO A 466 -4.74 9.68 -39.16
N ARG A 467 -5.68 8.97 -39.79
CA ARG A 467 -6.84 9.56 -40.49
C ARG A 467 -8.08 9.65 -39.61
N GLN A 468 -8.01 9.12 -38.40
CA GLN A 468 -9.16 9.05 -37.52
C GLN A 468 -9.33 10.35 -36.78
N GLU A 469 -10.58 10.78 -36.66
CA GLU A 469 -10.98 11.99 -35.95
C GLU A 469 -12.07 11.67 -34.91
N PRO A 470 -12.21 12.50 -33.86
CA PRO A 470 -13.26 12.34 -32.86
C PRO A 470 -14.65 12.34 -33.47
N ARG A 471 -15.53 11.48 -32.93
CA ARG A 471 -16.93 11.42 -33.32
C ARG A 471 -17.81 12.11 -32.28
N LYS A 472 -18.89 12.74 -32.74
CA LYS A 472 -19.87 13.42 -31.87
C LYS A 472 -20.50 12.47 -30.85
N GLU A 473 -20.77 11.22 -31.26
CA GLU A 473 -21.33 10.15 -30.44
C GLU A 473 -20.50 9.85 -29.18
N TRP A 474 -19.19 10.12 -29.19
CA TRP A 474 -18.35 9.91 -28.01
C TRP A 474 -18.74 10.80 -26.83
N LEU A 475 -19.34 11.96 -27.10
CA LEU A 475 -19.80 12.87 -26.04
C LEU A 475 -20.92 12.26 -25.18
N ASP A 476 -21.64 11.25 -25.68
CA ASP A 476 -22.78 10.65 -25.01
C ASP A 476 -22.36 9.73 -23.87
N PHE A 477 -21.23 9.05 -23.99
CA PHE A 477 -20.77 8.05 -23.02
C PHE A 477 -19.49 8.44 -22.24
N VAL A 478 -18.71 9.41 -22.73
CA VAL A 478 -17.53 9.94 -22.05
C VAL A 478 -17.88 10.56 -20.68
N LYS A 479 -17.19 10.11 -19.64
CA LYS A 479 -17.45 10.51 -18.24
C LYS A 479 -16.61 11.69 -17.79
N THR A 480 -15.37 11.79 -18.26
CA THR A 480 -14.44 12.83 -17.79
C THR A 480 -14.70 14.17 -18.47
N ARG A 481 -14.66 15.24 -17.67
CA ARG A 481 -14.75 16.61 -18.20
C ARG A 481 -13.60 16.93 -19.16
N HIS A 482 -12.41 16.38 -18.90
CA HIS A 482 -11.24 16.58 -19.74
C HIS A 482 -11.47 16.06 -21.16
N ALA A 483 -11.82 14.77 -21.30
CA ALA A 483 -12.08 14.17 -22.61
C ALA A 483 -13.25 14.88 -23.32
N ARG A 484 -14.34 15.18 -22.60
CA ARG A 484 -15.49 15.91 -23.17
C ARG A 484 -15.10 17.25 -23.76
N ASN A 485 -14.27 18.02 -23.06
CA ASN A 485 -13.82 19.33 -23.55
C ASN A 485 -12.90 19.20 -24.76
N LYS A 486 -11.98 18.23 -24.75
CA LYS A 486 -11.05 17.98 -25.86
C LYS A 486 -11.76 17.50 -27.12
N ILE A 487 -12.74 16.59 -26.98
CA ILE A 487 -13.58 16.13 -28.09
C ILE A 487 -14.37 17.31 -28.68
N LYS A 488 -15.02 18.13 -27.84
CA LYS A 488 -15.75 19.32 -28.31
C LYS A 488 -14.82 20.27 -29.08
N HIS A 489 -13.64 20.55 -28.54
CA HIS A 489 -12.66 21.41 -29.20
C HIS A 489 -12.25 20.85 -30.56
N ALA A 490 -11.94 19.55 -30.66
CA ALA A 490 -11.55 18.93 -31.93
C ALA A 490 -12.69 18.97 -32.98
N LEU A 491 -13.95 18.71 -32.56
CA LEU A 491 -15.11 18.84 -33.44
C LEU A 491 -15.35 20.28 -33.88
N HIS A 492 -15.11 21.24 -32.98
CA HIS A 492 -15.22 22.67 -33.31
C HIS A 492 -14.17 23.09 -34.34
N GLU A 493 -12.93 22.67 -34.16
CA GLU A 493 -11.83 22.98 -35.09
C GLU A 493 -12.06 22.33 -36.45
N ARG A 494 -12.55 21.08 -36.49
CA ARG A 494 -12.86 20.38 -37.74
C ARG A 494 -13.88 21.11 -38.59
N ASP A 495 -14.99 21.56 -37.99
CA ASP A 495 -16.00 22.31 -38.73
C ASP A 495 -15.72 23.83 -38.75
N ARG A 496 -14.52 24.29 -38.33
CA ARG A 496 -14.20 25.72 -38.26
C ARG A 496 -14.23 26.37 -39.62
N GLU A 497 -13.60 25.75 -40.63
CA GLU A 497 -13.59 26.29 -42.00
C GLU A 497 -14.99 26.32 -42.60
N VAL A 498 -15.78 25.26 -42.38
CA VAL A 498 -17.18 25.17 -42.86
C VAL A 498 -18.04 26.25 -42.20
N ARG A 499 -17.99 26.35 -40.87
CA ARG A 499 -18.71 27.38 -40.10
C ARG A 499 -18.26 28.78 -40.47
N ARG A 500 -16.97 28.98 -40.73
CA ARG A 500 -16.43 30.26 -41.18
C ARG A 500 -16.99 30.64 -42.54
N LYS A 501 -17.05 29.70 -43.48
CA LYS A 501 -17.64 29.93 -44.80
C LYS A 501 -19.13 30.24 -44.70
N GLU A 502 -19.89 29.44 -43.96
CA GLU A 502 -21.32 29.67 -43.73
C GLU A 502 -21.58 31.03 -43.04
N GLY A 503 -20.79 31.36 -42.02
CA GLY A 503 -20.84 32.63 -41.32
C GLY A 503 -20.53 33.82 -42.22
N LEU A 504 -19.53 33.70 -43.10
CA LEU A 504 -19.19 34.73 -44.08
C LEU A 504 -20.31 34.92 -45.10
N GLU A 505 -20.92 33.84 -45.58
CA GLU A 505 -22.07 33.90 -46.51
C GLU A 505 -23.30 34.55 -45.86
N MET A 506 -23.58 34.24 -44.59
CA MET A 506 -24.66 34.88 -43.83
C MET A 506 -24.39 36.37 -43.63
N LEU A 507 -23.15 36.73 -43.27
CA LEU A 507 -22.73 38.11 -43.10
C LEU A 507 -22.82 38.88 -44.42
N GLU A 508 -22.41 38.26 -45.54
CA GLU A 508 -22.49 38.89 -46.86
C GLU A 508 -23.94 39.16 -47.29
N ARG A 509 -24.86 38.23 -47.00
CA ARG A 509 -26.30 38.42 -47.27
C ARG A 509 -26.88 39.59 -46.47
N GLU A 510 -26.53 39.68 -45.19
CA GLU A 510 -26.99 40.78 -44.32
C GLU A 510 -26.38 42.11 -44.75
N PHE A 511 -25.10 42.17 -45.10
CA PHE A 511 -24.49 43.40 -45.58
C PHE A 511 -25.14 43.88 -46.89
N LYS A 512 -25.44 42.96 -47.80
CA LYS A 512 -26.16 43.29 -49.05
C LYS A 512 -27.58 43.83 -48.79
N SER A 513 -28.31 43.32 -47.80
CA SER A 513 -29.66 43.82 -47.46
C SER A 513 -29.65 45.27 -46.99
N HIS A 514 -28.56 45.71 -46.35
CA HIS A 514 -28.31 47.11 -45.93
C HIS A 514 -27.52 47.95 -46.95
N GLY A 515 -27.31 47.45 -48.17
CA GLY A 515 -26.58 48.17 -49.23
C GLY A 515 -25.07 48.29 -49.02
N LEU A 516 -24.50 47.48 -48.11
CA LEU A 516 -23.07 47.45 -47.79
C LEU A 516 -22.36 46.32 -48.55
N ASN A 517 -21.10 46.55 -48.93
CA ASN A 517 -20.26 45.54 -49.58
C ASN A 517 -19.21 45.01 -48.60
N LEU A 518 -19.44 43.80 -48.08
CA LEU A 518 -18.58 43.16 -47.09
C LEU A 518 -17.12 43.03 -47.56
N ASN A 519 -16.89 42.54 -48.79
CA ASN A 519 -15.54 42.35 -49.34
C ASN A 519 -14.75 43.67 -49.43
N ARG A 520 -15.44 44.78 -49.76
CA ARG A 520 -14.82 46.11 -49.78
C ARG A 520 -14.41 46.55 -48.37
N LEU A 521 -15.27 46.33 -47.38
CA LEU A 521 -15.04 46.74 -45.99
C LEU A 521 -13.96 45.90 -45.29
N ILE A 522 -13.84 44.62 -45.65
CA ILE A 522 -12.72 43.76 -45.23
C ILE A 522 -11.41 44.29 -45.81
N ARG A 523 -11.35 44.53 -47.13
CA ARG A 523 -10.13 45.04 -47.81
C ARG A 523 -9.68 46.40 -47.29
N GLU A 524 -10.62 47.27 -46.92
CA GLU A 524 -10.33 48.57 -46.32
C GLU A 524 -9.92 48.50 -44.83
N GLY A 525 -9.89 47.29 -44.22
CA GLY A 525 -9.56 47.08 -42.82
C GLY A 525 -10.61 47.59 -41.82
N ARG A 526 -11.79 48.02 -42.30
CA ARG A 526 -12.85 48.56 -41.45
C ARG A 526 -13.46 47.48 -40.56
N MET A 527 -13.67 46.28 -41.10
CA MET A 527 -14.22 45.15 -40.31
C MET A 527 -13.31 44.77 -39.14
N GLU A 528 -12.00 44.75 -39.36
CA GLU A 528 -11.01 44.48 -38.31
C GLU A 528 -11.03 45.56 -37.23
N LYS A 529 -11.11 46.84 -37.63
CA LYS A 529 -11.20 47.97 -36.71
C LYS A 529 -12.47 47.90 -35.86
N GLU A 530 -13.62 47.63 -36.45
CA GLU A 530 -14.90 47.52 -35.75
C GLU A 530 -14.93 46.30 -34.81
N SER A 531 -14.41 45.14 -35.24
CA SER A 531 -14.33 43.93 -34.40
C SER A 531 -13.48 44.16 -33.15
N ARG A 532 -12.31 44.80 -33.31
CA ARG A 532 -11.43 45.16 -32.18
C ARG A 532 -12.07 46.19 -31.26
N LEU A 533 -12.74 47.19 -31.80
CA LEU A 533 -13.33 48.29 -31.02
C LEU A 533 -14.54 47.85 -30.19
N HIS A 534 -15.36 46.94 -30.72
CA HIS A 534 -16.60 46.51 -30.06
C HIS A 534 -16.51 45.18 -29.32
N LYS A 535 -15.64 44.25 -29.75
CA LYS A 535 -15.52 42.92 -29.14
C LYS A 535 -14.11 42.55 -28.70
N ASN A 536 -13.12 43.41 -28.93
CA ASN A 536 -11.71 43.15 -28.65
C ASN A 536 -11.22 41.81 -29.24
N GLN A 537 -11.66 41.52 -30.46
CA GLN A 537 -11.34 40.30 -31.20
C GLN A 537 -10.94 40.67 -32.63
N GLU A 538 -10.13 39.81 -33.26
CA GLU A 538 -9.88 39.91 -34.70
C GLU A 538 -11.19 39.62 -35.46
N PHE A 539 -11.29 40.09 -36.69
CA PHE A 539 -12.47 39.80 -37.53
C PHE A 539 -12.50 38.34 -38.00
N GLU A 540 -11.37 37.65 -37.96
CA GLU A 540 -11.13 36.30 -38.49
C GLU A 540 -11.61 35.14 -37.61
#